data_AF-A0A3C1RQX8-F1
#
_entry.id   AF-A0A3C1RQX8-F1
#
_cell.length_a   1.000
_cell.length_b   1.000
_cell.length_c   1.000
_cell.angle_alpha   90.00
_cell.angle_beta   90.00
_cell.angle_gamma   90.00
#
_symmetry.space_group_name_H-M   'P 1'
#
loop_
_entity.id
_entity.type
_entity.pdbx_description
1 polymer ?
#
loop_
_entity_poly.entity_id
_entity_poly.type
_entity_poly.pdbx_seq_one_letter_code
_entity_poly.pdbx_strand_id
1 'polypeptide(L)'
;MNTITFAGIKGKVLKSSPHGNYLVVELCDRITICGTFSNQFNWSEAPDSSSGFTSFIAYIGFTTEEQLSLNDQIQFYGGHIQELRDSKRNQHFPLEFKVKELSVDSLLNLFNELQ
;
A
#
# COMPACT_ATOMS: atom_id res chain seq x y z
N MET A 1 20.17 2.35 -4.04
CA MET A 1 18.72 2.05 -3.97
C MET A 1 18.10 3.04 -2.99
N ASN A 2 17.07 3.77 -3.40
CA ASN A 2 16.44 4.76 -2.53
C ASN A 2 15.47 4.03 -1.59
N THR A 3 15.57 4.31 -0.30
CA THR A 3 14.68 3.81 0.75
C THR A 3 13.93 4.97 1.38
N ILE A 4 12.73 4.72 1.87
CA ILE A 4 11.92 5.68 2.63
C ILE A 4 11.36 4.98 3.87
N THR A 5 11.05 5.75 4.90
CA THR A 5 10.35 5.24 6.07
C THR A 5 8.88 5.62 5.98
N PHE A 6 7.98 4.64 6.02
CA PHE A 6 6.53 4.84 6.06
C PHE A 6 5.98 4.09 7.26
N ALA A 7 5.20 4.73 8.15
CA ALA A 7 4.68 4.08 9.36
C ALA A 7 5.78 3.42 10.24
N GLY A 8 7.00 3.96 10.24
CA GLY A 8 8.16 3.34 10.90
C GLY A 8 8.78 2.15 10.15
N ILE A 9 8.19 1.71 9.04
CA ILE A 9 8.68 0.62 8.20
C ILE A 9 9.65 1.16 7.15
N LYS A 10 10.83 0.54 7.05
CA LYS A 10 11.80 0.86 6.00
C LYS A 10 11.39 0.22 4.68
N GLY A 11 10.81 1.02 3.79
CA GLY A 11 10.40 0.59 2.45
C GLY A 11 11.43 0.89 1.37
N LYS A 12 11.38 0.10 0.30
CA LYS A 12 12.22 0.24 -0.90
C LYS A 12 11.43 0.96 -2.00
N VAL A 13 11.98 2.05 -2.53
CA VAL A 13 11.34 2.78 -3.62
C VAL A 13 11.48 1.98 -4.92
N LEU A 14 10.35 1.53 -5.48
CA LEU A 14 10.27 0.82 -6.75
C LEU A 14 10.20 1.78 -7.94
N LYS A 15 9.43 2.86 -7.78
CA LYS A 15 9.19 3.83 -8.85
C LYS A 15 8.96 5.22 -8.28
N SER A 16 9.47 6.21 -8.98
CA SER A 16 9.14 7.62 -8.74
C SER A 16 8.38 8.15 -9.95
N SER A 17 7.38 9.01 -9.72
CA SER A 17 6.75 9.72 -10.82
C SER A 17 7.74 10.73 -11.44
N PRO A 18 7.69 11.00 -12.77
CA PRO A 18 8.61 11.93 -13.43
C PRO A 18 8.65 13.34 -12.84
N HIS A 19 7.54 13.78 -12.24
CA HIS A 19 7.39 15.10 -11.65
C HIS A 19 7.44 15.09 -10.11
N GLY A 20 7.81 13.96 -9.48
CA GLY A 20 7.93 13.88 -8.03
C GLY A 20 6.61 13.92 -7.25
N ASN A 21 5.48 13.69 -7.90
CA ASN A 21 4.13 13.72 -7.30
C ASN A 21 3.81 12.50 -6.42
N TYR A 22 4.34 11.33 -6.78
CA TYR A 22 4.14 10.10 -6.02
C TYR A 22 5.35 9.17 -6.07
N LEU A 23 5.44 8.29 -5.07
CA LEU A 23 6.37 7.16 -5.01
C LEU A 23 5.60 5.85 -4.89
N VAL A 24 6.10 4.82 -5.55
CA VAL A 24 5.70 3.43 -5.32
C VAL A 24 6.78 2.79 -4.46
N VAL A 25 6.36 2.23 -3.32
CA VAL A 25 7.25 1.75 -2.26
C VAL A 25 6.84 0.33 -1.88
N GLU A 26 7.78 -0.60 -1.98
CA GLU A 26 7.66 -1.96 -1.45
C GLU A 26 7.96 -1.93 0.05
N LEU A 27 7.01 -2.33 0.88
CA LEU A 27 7.18 -2.45 2.34
C LEU A 27 7.63 -3.86 2.72
N CYS A 28 7.02 -4.87 2.09
CA CYS A 28 7.42 -6.27 2.12
C CYS A 28 6.98 -6.93 0.81
N ASP A 29 7.28 -8.23 0.64
CA ASP A 29 6.90 -8.99 -0.55
C ASP A 29 5.38 -8.94 -0.81
N ARG A 30 4.55 -8.81 0.23
CA ARG A 30 3.09 -8.76 0.10
C ARG A 30 2.51 -7.35 -0.03
N ILE A 31 3.15 -6.33 0.52
CA ILE A 31 2.57 -4.99 0.62
C ILE A 31 3.41 -3.98 -0.14
N THR A 32 2.79 -3.38 -1.15
CA THR A 32 3.33 -2.22 -1.86
C THR A 32 2.38 -1.04 -1.68
N ILE A 33 2.91 0.15 -1.41
CA ILE A 33 2.10 1.37 -1.35
C ILE A 33 2.45 2.30 -2.50
N CYS A 34 1.48 3.14 -2.87
CA CYS A 34 1.71 4.31 -3.69
C CYS A 34 1.34 5.52 -2.87
N GLY A 35 2.34 6.26 -2.38
CA GLY A 35 2.15 7.47 -1.59
C GLY A 35 2.30 8.72 -2.45
N THR A 36 1.50 9.74 -2.18
CA THR A 36 1.58 11.05 -2.87
C THR A 36 2.00 12.13 -1.88
N PHE A 37 2.69 13.15 -2.38
CA PHE A 37 3.12 14.31 -1.57
C PHE A 37 2.14 15.48 -1.66
N SER A 38 1.07 15.31 -2.43
CA SER A 38 0.00 16.28 -2.59
C SER A 38 -1.32 15.55 -2.82
N ASN A 39 -2.43 16.18 -2.43
CA ASN A 39 -3.75 15.62 -2.64
C ASN A 39 -4.36 16.01 -4.00
N GLN A 40 -3.55 16.28 -5.02
CA GLN A 40 -4.04 16.65 -6.36
C GLN A 40 -4.92 15.58 -7.02
N PHE A 41 -4.80 14.33 -6.56
CA PHE A 41 -5.56 13.19 -7.05
C PHE A 41 -6.84 12.93 -6.25
N ASN A 42 -7.15 13.78 -5.25
CA ASN A 42 -8.30 13.66 -4.34
C ASN A 42 -8.42 12.25 -3.74
N TRP A 43 -7.33 11.74 -3.20
CA TRP A 43 -7.34 10.50 -2.44
C TRP A 43 -7.70 10.81 -0.98
N SER A 44 -8.27 9.81 -0.29
CA SER A 44 -8.51 9.91 1.14
C SER A 44 -7.17 10.20 1.84
N GLU A 45 -7.13 11.27 2.62
CA GLU A 45 -5.91 11.69 3.29
C GLU A 45 -5.60 10.73 4.43
N ALA A 46 -4.35 10.29 4.45
CA ALA A 46 -3.79 9.44 5.48
C ALA A 46 -2.31 9.83 5.62
N PRO A 47 -2.05 11.04 6.14
CA PRO A 47 -0.73 11.62 6.11
C PRO A 47 0.22 10.84 7.02
N ASP A 48 1.43 10.61 6.54
CA ASP A 48 2.52 9.99 7.31
C ASP A 48 3.70 10.94 7.36
N SER A 49 4.03 11.42 8.56
CA SER A 49 5.10 12.41 8.76
C SER A 49 6.49 11.86 8.46
N SER A 50 6.69 10.55 8.58
CA SER A 50 7.98 9.89 8.35
C SER A 50 8.35 9.89 6.86
N SER A 51 7.38 9.59 5.99
CA SER A 51 7.54 9.58 4.54
C SER A 51 7.28 10.94 3.89
N GLY A 52 6.51 11.80 4.56
CA GLY A 52 6.01 13.06 4.00
C GLY A 52 4.84 12.86 3.03
N PHE A 53 4.23 11.66 2.97
CA PHE A 53 3.05 11.45 2.15
C PHE A 53 1.81 12.12 2.77
N THR A 54 0.97 12.71 1.92
CA THR A 54 -0.35 13.24 2.29
C THR A 54 -1.42 12.16 2.24
N SER A 55 -1.32 11.24 1.28
CA SER A 55 -2.24 10.13 1.10
C SER A 55 -1.53 8.96 0.44
N PHE A 56 -2.14 7.77 0.52
CA PHE A 56 -1.61 6.58 -0.14
C PHE A 56 -2.72 5.63 -0.60
N ILE A 57 -2.34 4.71 -1.49
CA ILE A 57 -3.13 3.52 -1.85
C ILE A 57 -2.24 2.31 -1.59
N ALA A 58 -2.77 1.30 -0.92
CA ALA A 58 -2.09 0.03 -0.71
C ALA A 58 -2.42 -0.98 -1.80
N TYR A 59 -1.44 -1.80 -2.13
CA TYR A 59 -1.51 -2.91 -3.08
C TYR A 59 -1.06 -4.15 -2.33
N ILE A 60 -2.00 -5.04 -2.05
CA ILE A 60 -1.77 -6.23 -1.22
C ILE A 60 -1.82 -7.44 -2.13
N GLY A 61 -0.68 -8.12 -2.28
CA GLY A 61 -0.53 -9.29 -3.13
C GLY A 61 -1.21 -10.51 -2.51
N PHE A 62 -1.77 -11.38 -3.35
CA PHE A 62 -2.42 -12.61 -2.90
C PHE A 62 -2.47 -13.71 -3.97
N THR A 63 -2.70 -14.94 -3.54
CA THR A 63 -3.06 -16.10 -4.39
C THR A 63 -4.57 -16.40 -4.30
N THR A 64 -5.12 -17.15 -5.25
CA THR A 64 -6.56 -17.50 -5.24
C THR A 64 -7.00 -18.22 -3.96
N GLU A 65 -6.10 -18.97 -3.31
CA GLU A 65 -6.39 -19.75 -2.10
C GLU A 65 -6.64 -18.88 -0.87
N GLU A 66 -5.94 -17.76 -0.74
CA GLU A 66 -6.01 -16.86 0.42
C GLU A 66 -6.90 -15.62 0.17
N GLN A 67 -7.53 -15.53 -1.00
CA GLN A 67 -8.28 -14.36 -1.44
C GLN A 67 -9.39 -13.95 -0.46
N LEU A 68 -10.20 -14.91 0.00
CA LEU A 68 -11.36 -14.63 0.86
C LEU A 68 -10.91 -14.19 2.25
N SER A 69 -10.01 -14.95 2.89
CA SER A 69 -9.51 -14.62 4.22
C SER A 69 -8.79 -13.26 4.24
N LEU A 70 -8.00 -12.96 3.21
CA LEU A 70 -7.31 -11.68 3.12
C LEU A 70 -8.27 -10.52 2.88
N ASN A 71 -9.33 -10.74 2.10
CA ASN A 71 -10.38 -9.74 1.89
C ASN A 71 -11.04 -9.36 3.22
N ASP A 72 -11.47 -10.36 3.99
CA ASP A 72 -12.11 -10.15 5.29
C ASP A 72 -11.17 -9.41 6.25
N GLN A 73 -9.89 -9.78 6.27
CA GLN A 73 -8.87 -9.12 7.10
C GLN A 73 -8.66 -7.66 6.68
N ILE A 74 -8.56 -7.36 5.38
CA ILE A 74 -8.44 -5.98 4.89
C ILE A 74 -9.63 -5.13 5.31
N GLN A 75 -10.85 -5.67 5.18
CA GLN A 75 -12.07 -4.96 5.58
C GLN A 75 -12.16 -4.78 7.10
N PHE A 76 -11.74 -5.78 7.88
CA PHE A 76 -11.68 -5.71 9.34
C PHE A 76 -10.82 -4.52 9.82
N TYR A 77 -9.70 -4.27 9.14
CA TYR A 77 -8.83 -3.12 9.42
C TYR A 77 -9.29 -1.78 8.82
N GLY A 78 -10.50 -1.74 8.26
CA GLY A 78 -11.10 -0.54 7.67
C GLY A 78 -10.60 -0.22 6.26
N GLY A 79 -9.90 -1.16 5.60
CA GLY A 79 -9.49 -1.01 4.22
C GLY A 79 -10.64 -1.26 3.25
N HIS A 80 -10.78 -0.39 2.25
CA HIS A 80 -11.79 -0.54 1.21
C HIS A 80 -11.15 -1.07 -0.08
N ILE A 81 -11.50 -2.30 -0.46
CA ILE A 81 -11.02 -2.93 -1.69
C ILE A 81 -11.75 -2.31 -2.88
N GLN A 82 -11.04 -1.49 -3.65
CA GLN A 82 -11.58 -0.86 -4.85
C GLN A 82 -11.60 -1.84 -6.04
N GLU A 83 -10.57 -2.69 -6.13
CA GLU A 83 -10.33 -3.51 -7.31
C GLU A 83 -9.52 -4.76 -6.92
N LEU A 84 -9.89 -5.89 -7.51
CA LEU A 84 -9.09 -7.11 -7.58
C LEU A 84 -8.56 -7.23 -9.01
N ARG A 85 -7.27 -7.50 -9.19
CA ARG A 85 -6.65 -7.55 -10.53
C ARG A 85 -5.37 -8.36 -10.56
N ASP A 86 -4.88 -8.61 -11.78
CA ASP A 86 -3.52 -9.10 -12.00
C ASP A 86 -2.50 -8.16 -11.39
N SER A 87 -1.48 -8.74 -10.77
CA SER A 87 -0.50 -7.95 -10.05
C SER A 87 0.33 -7.08 -10.98
N LYS A 88 0.43 -5.80 -10.63
CA LYS A 88 1.17 -4.79 -11.40
C LYS A 88 2.25 -4.13 -10.57
N ARG A 89 2.03 -4.01 -9.26
CA ARG A 89 2.90 -3.33 -8.32
C ARG A 89 3.54 -4.30 -7.35
N ASN A 90 2.91 -5.45 -7.09
CA ASN A 90 3.47 -6.52 -6.29
C ASN A 90 3.98 -7.69 -7.16
N GLN A 91 5.26 -7.71 -7.51
CA GLN A 91 5.78 -8.76 -8.41
C GLN A 91 5.90 -10.16 -7.80
N HIS A 92 5.71 -10.31 -6.48
CA HIS A 92 5.85 -11.58 -5.79
C HIS A 92 4.57 -12.42 -5.83
N PHE A 93 3.44 -11.80 -6.14
CA PHE A 93 2.13 -12.45 -6.17
C PHE A 93 1.46 -12.33 -7.54
N PRO A 94 0.63 -13.30 -7.96
CA PRO A 94 -0.06 -13.26 -9.24
C PRO A 94 -1.16 -12.20 -9.28
N LEU A 95 -1.83 -11.96 -8.15
CA LEU A 95 -2.96 -11.03 -8.02
C LEU A 95 -2.67 -9.99 -6.94
N GLU A 96 -3.30 -8.82 -7.05
CA GLU A 96 -3.23 -7.77 -6.03
C GLU A 96 -4.61 -7.12 -5.77
N PHE A 97 -4.88 -6.81 -4.50
CA PHE A 97 -5.97 -5.93 -4.11
C PHE A 97 -5.51 -4.49 -4.14
N LYS A 98 -6.26 -3.61 -4.79
CA LYS A 98 -6.11 -2.16 -4.67
C LYS A 98 -6.98 -1.67 -3.52
N VAL A 99 -6.34 -1.24 -2.44
CA VAL A 99 -7.02 -0.86 -1.19
C VAL A 99 -6.88 0.63 -0.93
N LYS A 100 -8.03 1.29 -0.73
CA LYS A 100 -8.15 2.70 -0.35
C LYS A 100 -8.57 2.82 1.11
N GLU A 101 -8.47 4.03 1.65
CA GLU A 101 -9.02 4.42 2.97
C GLU A 101 -8.39 3.72 4.18
N LEU A 102 -7.37 2.89 3.96
CA LEU A 102 -6.53 2.42 5.05
C LEU A 102 -5.86 3.61 5.74
N SER A 103 -6.01 3.66 7.06
CA SER A 103 -5.17 4.52 7.89
C SER A 103 -3.72 3.98 7.93
N VAL A 104 -2.78 4.83 8.32
CA VAL A 104 -1.37 4.44 8.51
C VAL A 104 -1.26 3.32 9.56
N ASP A 105 -2.00 3.45 10.68
CA ASP A 105 -2.03 2.46 11.75
C ASP A 105 -2.65 1.13 11.31
N SER A 106 -3.76 1.19 10.54
CA SER A 106 -4.38 -0.01 9.96
C SER A 106 -3.41 -0.75 9.03
N LEU A 107 -2.64 -0.02 8.21
CA LEU A 107 -1.64 -0.63 7.36
C LEU A 107 -0.52 -1.27 8.18
N LEU A 108 -0.07 -0.63 9.26
CA LEU A 108 0.96 -1.18 10.15
C LEU A 108 0.47 -2.48 10.83
N ASN A 109 -0.79 -2.53 11.27
CA ASN A 109 -1.38 -3.75 11.83
C ASN A 109 -1.43 -4.87 10.78
N LEU A 110 -1.93 -4.57 9.57
CA LEU A 110 -1.92 -5.52 8.45
C LEU A 110 -0.50 -5.99 8.11
N PHE A 111 0.48 -5.09 8.12
CA PHE A 111 1.87 -5.43 7.87
C PHE A 111 2.39 -6.45 8.88
N ASN A 112 2.16 -6.23 10.17
CA ASN A 112 2.63 -7.12 11.23
C ASN A 112 1.97 -8.51 11.20
N GLU A 113 0.72 -8.61 10.76
CA GLU A 113 0.01 -9.89 10.66
C GLU A 113 0.33 -10.70 9.40
N LEU A 114 0.80 -10.02 8.35
CA LEU A 114 1.03 -10.63 7.03
C LEU A 114 2.51 -10.94 6.75
N GLN A 115 3.41 -10.69 7.71
CA GLN A 115 4.81 -11.17 7.69
C GLN A 115 4.90 -12.66 8.04
#